data_AF-A0A819GL47-F1
#
_entry.id   AF-A0A819GL47-F1
#
_cell.length_a   1.000
_cell.length_b   1.000
_cell.length_c   1.000
_cell.angle_alpha   90.00
_cell.angle_beta   90.00
_cell.angle_gamma   90.00
#
_symmetry.space_group_name_H-M   'P 1'
#
loop_
_entity.id
_entity.type
_entity.pdbx_description
1 polymer ?
#
loop_
_entity_poly.entity_id
_entity_poly.type
_entity_poly.pdbx_seq_one_letter_code
_entity_poly.pdbx_strand_id
1 'polypeptide(L)'
;MYFEAIMSGVCPPTVLLILGCALLRNVRQVGHRRVMPTSTSSRAPAVNLSYIQQMDAQLTKMLLLQSFVAIPSFFPFGAQNLYSSITEDWYKSPLRIAWENVFIELIRLFSYLFYSTSFYVSFFTSRGFRKAVFQVLRIELFQKPTDPIKTHVQMISTNVTRKIEHKPA
;
A
#
# COMPACT_ATOMS: atom_id res chain seq x y z
N MET A 1 27.67 15.87 5.48
CA MET A 1 27.27 14.54 4.96
C MET A 1 26.72 13.61 6.03
N TYR A 2 27.43 13.31 7.13
CA TYR A 2 26.92 12.40 8.20
C TYR A 2 25.53 12.76 8.75
N PHE A 3 25.29 14.05 9.02
CA PHE A 3 24.00 14.52 9.53
C PHE A 3 22.85 14.28 8.55
N GLU A 4 23.11 14.38 7.25
CA GLU A 4 22.12 14.19 6.18
C GLU A 4 21.76 12.71 6.01
N ALA A 5 22.74 11.81 6.13
CA ALA A 5 22.52 10.37 6.11
C ALA A 5 21.70 9.90 7.33
N ILE A 6 21.99 10.46 8.51
CA ILE A 6 21.25 10.14 9.74
C ILE A 6 19.82 10.69 9.68
N MET A 7 19.66 11.95 9.24
CA MET A 7 18.35 12.59 9.12
C MET A 7 17.48 11.98 8.03
N SER A 8 18.06 11.53 6.91
CA SER A 8 17.29 10.88 5.84
C SER A 8 16.99 9.40 6.13
N GLY A 9 17.88 8.67 6.80
CA GLY A 9 17.74 7.24 7.03
C GLY A 9 16.97 6.86 8.31
N VAL A 10 17.24 7.55 9.43
CA VAL A 10 16.76 7.13 10.76
C VAL A 10 15.56 7.95 11.24
N CYS A 11 15.49 9.22 10.86
CA CYS A 11 14.42 10.12 11.32
C CYS A 11 13.02 9.70 10.81
N PRO A 12 12.81 9.42 9.50
CA PRO A 12 11.47 9.06 9.02
C PRO A 12 10.88 7.81 9.70
N PRO A 13 11.61 6.67 9.83
CA PRO A 13 11.04 5.49 10.47
C PRO A 13 10.85 5.66 11.98
N THR A 14 11.71 6.44 12.67
CA THR A 14 11.53 6.70 14.11
C THR A 14 10.31 7.58 14.38
N VAL A 15 10.10 8.63 13.58
CA VAL A 15 8.89 9.47 13.67
C VAL A 15 7.65 8.65 13.36
N LEU A 16 7.66 7.83 12.30
CA LEU A 16 6.55 6.94 11.96
C LEU A 16 6.27 5.91 13.06
N LEU A 17 7.30 5.40 13.72
CA LEU A 17 7.16 4.46 14.84
C LEU A 17 6.51 5.13 16.06
N ILE A 18 6.95 6.33 16.42
CA ILE A 18 6.38 7.11 17.53
C ILE A 18 4.92 7.45 17.22
N LEU A 19 4.63 7.94 16.01
CA LEU A 19 3.28 8.28 15.58
C LEU A 19 2.37 7.04 15.56
N GLY A 20 2.87 5.91 15.06
CA GLY A 20 2.16 4.63 15.07
C GLY A 20 1.86 4.13 16.49
N CYS A 21 2.81 4.26 17.41
CA CYS A 21 2.61 3.96 18.82
C CYS A 21 1.58 4.88 19.48
N ALA A 22 1.62 6.18 19.18
CA ALA A 22 0.66 7.16 19.69
C ALA A 22 -0.76 6.89 19.17
N LEU A 23 -0.90 6.59 17.87
CA LEU A 23 -2.17 6.19 17.26
C LEU A 23 -2.72 4.92 17.92
N LEU A 24 -1.88 3.91 18.15
CA LEU A 24 -2.30 2.68 18.83
C LEU A 24 -2.79 2.93 20.26
N ARG A 25 -2.10 3.81 20.99
CA ARG A 25 -2.52 4.22 22.35
C ARG A 25 -3.88 4.94 22.31
N ASN A 26 -4.06 5.88 21.39
CA ASN A 26 -5.34 6.59 21.22
C ASN A 26 -6.48 5.63 20.88
N VAL A 27 -6.27 4.69 19.95
CA VAL A 27 -7.28 3.68 19.58
C VAL A 27 -7.64 2.79 20.76
N ARG A 28 -6.63 2.31 21.52
CA ARG A 28 -6.88 1.50 22.73
C ARG A 28 -7.64 2.28 23.80
N GLN A 29 -7.29 3.55 24.00
CA GLN A 29 -7.93 4.39 25.01
C GLN A 29 -9.38 4.71 24.66
N VAL A 30 -9.69 4.95 23.38
CA VAL A 30 -11.07 5.11 22.89
C VAL A 30 -11.86 3.81 23.00
N GLY A 31 -11.24 2.66 22.71
CA GLY A 31 -11.86 1.35 22.87
C GLY A 31 -12.21 1.04 24.33
N HIS A 32 -11.30 1.34 25.25
CA HIS A 32 -11.48 1.04 26.68
C HIS A 32 -12.49 1.97 27.38
N ARG A 33 -12.63 3.22 26.91
CA ARG A 33 -13.57 4.19 27.50
C ARG A 33 -15.04 3.98 27.10
N ARG A 34 -15.34 3.17 26.08
CA ARG A 34 -16.71 3.00 25.57
C ARG A 34 -17.42 1.73 26.01
N VAL A 35 -16.81 0.95 26.90
CA VAL A 35 -17.44 -0.25 27.49
C VAL A 35 -18.34 0.09 28.69
N MET A 36 -18.63 1.37 28.95
CA MET A 36 -19.76 1.72 29.81
C MET A 36 -21.02 1.86 28.95
N PRO A 37 -21.97 0.90 29.03
CA PRO A 37 -23.27 1.06 28.41
C PRO A 37 -24.01 2.13 29.23
N THR A 38 -23.96 3.38 28.78
CA THR A 38 -24.83 4.43 29.32
C THR A 38 -26.24 4.10 28.85
N SER A 39 -26.97 3.42 29.73
CA SER A 39 -28.35 3.00 29.60
C SER A 39 -29.30 4.20 29.67
N THR A 40 -29.26 5.13 28.72
CA THR A 40 -30.30 6.16 28.60
C THR A 40 -30.32 6.77 27.20
N SER A 41 -31.24 6.25 26.39
CA SER A 41 -32.12 6.99 25.47
C SER A 41 -31.52 8.21 24.75
N SER A 42 -30.98 7.99 23.55
CA SER A 42 -31.12 8.93 22.41
C SER A 42 -30.73 8.25 21.11
N ARG A 43 -31.73 8.14 20.23
CA ARG A 43 -31.73 7.43 18.96
C ARG A 43 -31.03 8.28 17.89
N ALA A 44 -29.71 8.35 17.93
CA ALA A 44 -28.86 8.94 16.88
C ALA A 44 -28.01 7.84 16.19
N PRO A 45 -27.60 7.99 14.92
CA PRO A 45 -27.18 6.89 14.06
C PRO A 45 -25.80 6.33 14.45
N ALA A 46 -25.80 5.39 15.40
CA ALA A 46 -24.62 4.65 15.85
C ALA A 46 -23.96 3.79 14.74
N VAL A 47 -24.62 3.61 13.59
CA VAL A 47 -24.16 2.74 12.50
C VAL A 47 -22.91 3.29 11.80
N ASN A 48 -22.78 4.61 11.65
CA ASN A 48 -21.63 5.20 10.93
C ASN A 48 -20.35 5.22 11.76
N LEU A 49 -20.47 5.21 13.09
CA LEU A 49 -19.33 5.37 13.98
C LEU A 49 -18.50 4.08 14.14
N SER A 50 -19.14 2.91 14.04
CA SER A 50 -18.44 1.62 14.07
C SER A 50 -17.61 1.39 12.81
N TYR A 51 -18.08 1.86 11.65
CA TYR A 51 -17.37 1.73 10.37
C TYR A 51 -16.06 2.53 10.37
N ILE A 52 -16.10 3.79 10.81
CA ILE A 52 -14.91 4.64 10.92
C ILE A 52 -13.88 4.01 11.87
N GLN A 53 -14.33 3.47 13.01
CA GLN A 53 -13.45 2.80 13.97
C GLN A 53 -12.80 1.53 13.43
N GLN A 54 -13.55 0.71 12.67
CA GLN A 54 -12.98 -0.46 12.01
C GLN A 54 -11.92 -0.06 10.98
N MET A 55 -12.17 1.03 10.25
CA MET A 55 -11.23 1.57 9.27
C MET A 55 -9.94 2.06 9.96
N ASP A 56 -10.05 2.81 11.05
CA ASP A 56 -8.90 3.30 11.83
C ASP A 56 -8.07 2.17 12.44
N ALA A 57 -8.72 1.14 13.01
CA ALA A 57 -8.03 -0.01 13.57
C ALA A 57 -7.27 -0.79 12.48
N GLN A 58 -7.86 -0.90 11.28
CA GLN A 58 -7.23 -1.56 10.14
C GLN A 58 -6.03 -0.77 9.62
N LEU A 59 -6.16 0.55 9.50
CA LEU A 59 -5.10 1.47 9.08
C LEU A 59 -3.93 1.45 10.07
N THR A 60 -4.24 1.44 11.37
CA THR A 60 -3.24 1.32 12.45
C THR A 60 -2.50 -0.01 12.39
N LYS A 61 -3.20 -1.13 12.16
CA LYS A 61 -2.57 -2.45 12.02
C LYS A 61 -1.65 -2.51 10.80
N MET A 62 -2.07 -1.92 9.68
CA MET A 62 -1.25 -1.82 8.47
C MET A 62 0.00 -0.98 8.71
N LEU A 63 -0.12 0.20 9.33
CA LEU A 63 0.99 1.06 9.72
C LEU A 63 1.99 0.34 10.65
N LEU A 64 1.49 -0.37 11.66
CA LEU A 64 2.35 -1.13 12.57
C LEU A 64 3.13 -2.22 11.84
N LEU A 65 2.47 -2.97 10.96
CA LEU A 65 3.11 -4.04 10.21
C LEU A 65 4.15 -3.45 9.25
N GLN A 66 3.82 -2.35 8.57
CA GLN A 66 4.76 -1.63 7.71
C GLN A 66 5.97 -1.10 8.49
N SER A 67 5.77 -0.52 9.67
CA SER A 67 6.86 -0.08 10.56
C SER A 67 7.72 -1.25 11.01
N PHE A 68 7.12 -2.40 11.34
CA PHE A 68 7.86 -3.59 11.77
C PHE A 68 8.79 -4.14 10.68
N VAL A 69 8.36 -4.12 9.41
CA VAL A 69 9.20 -4.56 8.28
C VAL A 69 10.19 -3.45 7.86
N ALA A 70 9.86 -2.17 8.11
CA ALA A 70 10.73 -1.05 7.74
C ALA A 70 12.01 -1.01 8.61
N ILE A 71 11.90 -1.21 9.92
CA ILE A 71 13.04 -1.16 10.85
C ILE A 71 14.22 -2.06 10.41
N PRO A 72 14.04 -3.38 10.16
CA PRO A 72 15.13 -4.25 9.73
C PRO A 72 15.64 -3.94 8.32
N SER A 73 14.86 -3.22 7.50
CA SER A 73 15.27 -2.82 6.15
C SER A 73 16.13 -1.54 6.17
N PHE A 74 15.79 -0.57 7.02
CA PHE A 74 16.51 0.69 7.13
C PHE A 74 17.79 0.58 7.97
N PHE A 75 17.83 -0.33 8.96
CA PHE A 75 19.00 -0.54 9.80
C PHE A 75 20.28 -0.88 9.01
N PRO A 76 20.32 -1.91 8.15
CA PRO A 76 21.53 -2.25 7.40
C PRO A 76 21.90 -1.18 6.38
N PHE A 77 20.92 -0.48 5.80
CA PHE A 77 21.17 0.64 4.89
C PHE A 77 21.86 1.81 5.60
N GLY A 78 21.38 2.20 6.78
CA GLY A 78 22.00 3.24 7.59
C GLY A 78 23.41 2.84 8.07
N ALA A 79 23.58 1.59 8.50
CA ALA A 79 24.88 1.07 8.91
C ALA A 79 25.90 1.07 7.75
N GLN A 80 25.47 0.67 6.56
CA GLN A 80 26.31 0.68 5.36
C GLN A 80 26.72 2.10 4.97
N ASN A 81 25.78 3.05 4.93
CA ASN A 81 26.10 4.45 4.62
C ASN A 81 27.10 5.04 5.63
N LEU A 82 26.88 4.80 6.92
CA LEU A 82 27.79 5.26 7.96
C LEU A 82 29.18 4.66 7.79
N TYR A 83 29.26 3.35 7.55
CA TYR A 83 30.51 2.66 7.33
C TYR A 83 31.24 3.14 6.07
N SER A 84 30.53 3.36 4.96
CA SER A 84 31.09 3.90 3.72
C SER A 84 31.64 5.30 3.92
N SER A 85 30.93 6.18 4.64
CA SER A 85 31.42 7.54 4.92
C SER A 85 32.67 7.56 5.81
N ILE A 86 32.75 6.68 6.83
CA ILE A 86 33.93 6.62 7.71
C ILE A 86 35.15 6.02 6.99
N THR A 87 34.93 5.08 6.08
CA THR A 87 36.01 4.31 5.42
C THR A 87 36.34 4.81 4.01
N GLU A 88 35.88 6.01 3.64
CA GLU A 88 36.07 6.57 2.29
C GLU A 88 37.56 6.79 1.96
N ASP A 89 38.35 7.27 2.92
CA ASP A 89 39.78 7.58 2.73
C ASP A 89 40.71 6.38 2.98
N TRP A 90 40.18 5.22 3.36
CA TRP A 90 41.00 4.07 3.74
C TRP A 90 41.32 3.19 2.53
N TYR A 91 42.58 2.81 2.37
CA TYR A 91 42.99 1.86 1.34
C TYR A 91 42.36 0.48 1.59
N LYS A 92 41.49 0.03 0.69
CA LYS A 92 40.76 -1.23 0.80
C LYS A 92 41.36 -2.29 -0.13
N SER A 93 41.57 -3.49 0.40
CA SER A 93 41.93 -4.66 -0.40
C SER A 93 40.79 -5.03 -1.36
N PRO A 94 41.09 -5.50 -2.60
CA PRO A 94 40.07 -5.89 -3.57
C PRO A 94 39.10 -6.96 -3.05
N LEU A 95 39.57 -7.87 -2.18
CA LEU A 95 38.71 -8.88 -1.56
C LEU A 95 37.64 -8.26 -0.65
N ARG A 96 38.00 -7.20 0.09
CA ARG A 96 37.07 -6.49 0.97
C ARG A 96 36.01 -5.74 0.18
N ILE A 97 36.40 -5.13 -0.93
CA ILE A 97 35.49 -4.44 -1.85
C ILE A 97 34.47 -5.43 -2.44
N ALA A 98 34.91 -6.64 -2.80
CA ALA A 98 34.00 -7.68 -3.30
C ALA A 98 32.93 -8.06 -2.25
N TRP A 99 33.33 -8.23 -0.99
CA TRP A 99 32.38 -8.48 0.11
C TRP A 99 31.41 -7.31 0.33
N GLU A 100 31.92 -6.08 0.34
CA GLU A 100 31.09 -4.88 0.47
C GLU A 100 30.01 -4.83 -0.64
N ASN A 101 30.36 -5.15 -1.88
CA ASN A 101 29.42 -5.25 -2.99
C ASN A 101 28.34 -6.32 -2.80
N VAL A 102 28.69 -7.50 -2.26
CA VAL A 102 27.70 -8.55 -1.96
C VAL A 102 26.72 -8.08 -0.89
N PHE A 103 27.19 -7.40 0.16
CA PHE A 103 26.31 -6.84 1.18
C PHE A 103 25.38 -5.76 0.61
N ILE A 104 25.88 -4.90 -0.28
CA ILE A 104 25.07 -3.90 -0.97
C ILE A 104 23.93 -4.55 -1.76
N GLU A 105 24.22 -5.59 -2.54
CA GLU A 105 23.18 -6.30 -3.29
C GLU A 105 22.20 -7.03 -2.37
N LEU A 106 22.68 -7.59 -1.26
CA LEU A 106 21.80 -8.23 -0.28
C LEU A 106 20.82 -7.22 0.34
N ILE A 107 21.30 -6.02 0.70
CA ILE A 107 20.47 -4.93 1.22
C ILE A 107 19.46 -4.47 0.17
N ARG A 108 19.87 -4.39 -1.10
CA ARG A 108 18.99 -4.06 -2.21
C ARG A 108 17.90 -5.12 -2.39
N LEU A 109 18.24 -6.40 -2.27
CA LEU A 109 17.30 -7.52 -2.32
C LEU A 109 16.26 -7.42 -1.18
N PHE A 110 16.69 -7.11 0.04
CA PHE A 110 15.79 -6.86 1.16
C PHE A 110 14.86 -5.66 0.92
N SER A 111 15.36 -4.61 0.26
CA SER A 111 14.55 -3.44 -0.08
C SER A 111 13.43 -3.79 -1.08
N TYR A 112 13.73 -4.60 -2.09
CA TYR A 112 12.70 -5.13 -3.00
C TYR A 112 11.70 -6.03 -2.28
N LEU A 113 12.19 -6.87 -1.37
CA LEU A 113 11.35 -7.74 -0.57
C LEU A 113 10.41 -6.93 0.32
N PHE A 114 10.90 -5.84 0.94
CA PHE A 114 10.10 -4.89 1.72
C PHE A 114 8.97 -4.26 0.88
N TYR A 115 9.29 -3.82 -0.34
CA TYR A 115 8.31 -3.22 -1.24
C TYR A 115 7.21 -4.22 -1.60
N SER A 116 7.59 -5.45 -1.96
CA SER A 116 6.65 -6.54 -2.24
C SER A 116 5.82 -6.92 -1.01
N THR A 117 6.45 -7.01 0.16
CA THR A 117 5.77 -7.36 1.42
C THR A 117 4.73 -6.30 1.79
N SER A 118 4.98 -5.02 1.54
CA SER A 118 4.01 -3.95 1.78
C SER A 118 2.72 -4.14 0.98
N PHE A 119 2.82 -4.64 -0.27
CA PHE A 119 1.66 -5.03 -1.06
C PHE A 119 0.91 -6.20 -0.41
N TYR A 120 1.61 -7.27 -0.03
CA TYR A 120 0.99 -8.43 0.63
C TYR A 120 0.35 -8.06 1.97
N VAL A 121 1.02 -7.24 2.78
CA VAL A 121 0.50 -6.71 4.04
C VAL A 121 -0.80 -5.95 3.82
N SER A 122 -0.85 -5.07 2.80
CA SER A 122 -2.05 -4.33 2.42
C SER A 122 -3.17 -5.27 1.97
N PHE A 123 -2.81 -6.28 1.17
CA PHE A 123 -3.73 -7.29 0.66
C PHE A 123 -4.32 -8.16 1.79
N PHE A 124 -3.49 -8.65 2.71
CA PHE A 124 -3.94 -9.47 3.83
C PHE A 124 -4.68 -8.67 4.91
N THR A 125 -4.33 -7.40 5.12
CA THR A 125 -4.94 -6.61 6.20
C THR A 125 -6.32 -6.06 5.82
N SER A 126 -6.54 -5.70 4.55
CA SER A 126 -7.79 -5.06 4.12
C SER A 126 -8.76 -6.02 3.44
N ARG A 127 -9.86 -6.33 4.12
CA ARG A 127 -10.99 -7.08 3.50
C ARG A 127 -11.63 -6.28 2.36
N GLY A 128 -11.66 -4.95 2.49
CA GLY A 128 -12.15 -4.04 1.43
C GLY A 128 -11.25 -4.05 0.20
N PHE A 129 -9.93 -4.03 0.39
CA PHE A 129 -8.97 -4.09 -0.70
C PHE A 129 -9.04 -5.42 -1.43
N ARG A 130 -9.17 -6.55 -0.71
CA ARG A 130 -9.41 -7.86 -1.34
C ARG A 130 -10.65 -7.85 -2.22
N LYS A 131 -11.77 -7.30 -1.74
CA LYS A 131 -13.00 -7.18 -2.56
C LYS A 131 -12.77 -6.34 -3.82
N ALA A 132 -12.07 -5.20 -3.70
CA ALA A 132 -11.76 -4.34 -4.84
C ALA A 132 -10.85 -5.04 -5.86
N VAL A 133 -9.77 -5.68 -5.40
CA VAL A 133 -8.85 -6.43 -6.26
C VAL A 133 -9.55 -7.59 -6.97
N PHE A 134 -10.38 -8.36 -6.24
CA PHE A 134 -11.18 -9.41 -6.87
C PHE A 134 -12.23 -8.86 -7.83
N GLN A 135 -12.81 -7.68 -7.58
CA GLN A 135 -13.70 -7.02 -8.53
C GLN A 135 -12.98 -6.65 -9.83
N VAL A 136 -11.80 -6.02 -9.75
CA VAL A 136 -11.00 -5.66 -10.93
C VAL A 136 -10.57 -6.91 -11.71
N LEU A 137 -10.02 -7.92 -11.02
CA LEU A 137 -9.65 -9.20 -11.64
C LEU A 137 -10.83 -9.88 -12.31
N ARG A 138 -12.02 -9.83 -11.69
CA ARG A 138 -13.22 -10.42 -12.26
C ARG A 138 -13.74 -9.62 -13.45
N ILE A 139 -13.59 -8.30 -13.48
CA ILE A 139 -13.96 -7.47 -14.63
C ILE A 139 -13.04 -7.78 -15.82
N GLU A 140 -11.72 -7.89 -15.60
CA GLU A 140 -10.78 -8.22 -16.69
C GLU A 140 -10.94 -9.66 -17.20
N LEU A 141 -11.24 -10.62 -16.32
CA LEU A 141 -11.51 -12.00 -16.73
C LEU A 141 -12.85 -12.17 -17.47
N PHE A 142 -13.83 -11.29 -17.23
CA PHE A 142 -15.16 -11.35 -17.86
C PHE A 142 -15.35 -10.37 -19.01
N GLN A 143 -14.46 -9.40 -19.23
CA GLN A 143 -14.36 -8.67 -20.48
C GLN A 143 -13.79 -9.60 -21.56
N LYS A 144 -14.65 -10.45 -22.10
CA LYS A 144 -14.47 -10.99 -23.44
C LYS A 144 -14.22 -9.78 -24.36
N PRO A 145 -13.17 -9.78 -25.21
CA PRO A 145 -12.93 -8.68 -26.13
C PRO A 145 -14.20 -8.47 -26.95
N THR A 146 -14.88 -7.36 -26.69
CA THR A 146 -16.04 -6.97 -27.47
C THR A 146 -15.50 -6.54 -28.83
N ASP A 147 -15.51 -7.46 -29.79
CA ASP A 147 -15.06 -7.20 -31.16
C ASP A 147 -15.76 -5.93 -31.67
N PRO A 148 -15.02 -4.82 -31.90
CA PRO A 148 -15.62 -3.55 -32.33
C PRO A 148 -16.24 -3.64 -33.74
N ILE A 149 -16.04 -4.77 -34.43
CA ILE A 149 -16.44 -4.99 -35.81
C ILE A 149 -17.95 -5.29 -35.94
N LYS A 150 -18.61 -5.85 -34.91
CA LYS A 150 -20.06 -6.16 -35.01
C LYS A 150 -20.94 -4.91 -34.86
N THR A 151 -20.49 -3.87 -34.16
CA THR A 151 -21.27 -2.65 -33.94
C THR A 151 -21.41 -1.80 -35.21
N HIS A 152 -20.42 -1.84 -36.11
CA HIS A 152 -20.49 -1.12 -37.39
C HIS A 152 -21.44 -1.78 -38.41
N VAL A 153 -21.53 -3.11 -38.42
CA VAL A 153 -22.42 -3.83 -39.36
C VAL A 153 -23.90 -3.64 -38.99
N GLN A 154 -24.23 -3.51 -37.71
CA GLN A 154 -25.62 -3.34 -37.25
C GLN A 154 -26.16 -1.93 -37.54
N MET A 155 -25.32 -0.89 -37.54
CA MET A 155 -25.70 0.48 -37.93
C MET A 155 -25.87 0.66 -39.45
N ILE A 156 -25.21 -0.16 -40.27
CA ILE A 156 -25.39 -0.13 -41.73
C ILE A 156 -26.70 -0.83 -42.12
N SER A 157 -27.03 -1.97 -41.51
CA SER A 157 -28.25 -2.73 -41.83
C SER A 157 -29.53 -1.95 -41.51
N THR A 158 -29.54 -1.18 -40.41
CA THR A 158 -30.71 -0.37 -39.99
C THR A 158 -30.95 0.86 -40.86
N ASN A 159 -29.91 1.39 -41.51
CA ASN A 159 -30.07 2.52 -42.44
C ASN A 159 -30.52 2.10 -43.85
N VAL A 160 -30.24 0.86 -44.27
CA VAL A 160 -30.67 0.36 -45.58
C VAL A 160 -32.18 0.08 -45.60
N THR A 161 -32.77 -0.42 -44.49
CA THR A 161 -34.21 -0.70 -44.42
C THR A 161 -35.09 0.55 -44.48
N ARG A 162 -34.65 1.68 -43.90
CA ARG A 162 -35.41 2.94 -43.96
C ARG A 162 -35.41 3.60 -45.33
N LYS A 163 -34.45 3.30 -46.20
CA LYS A 163 -34.34 3.98 -47.50
C LYS A 163 -35.23 3.38 -48.59
N ILE A 164 -35.89 2.24 -48.32
CA ILE A 164 -36.77 1.55 -49.28
C ILE A 164 -38.24 1.97 -49.11
N GLU A 165 -38.62 2.54 -47.96
CA GLU A 165 -40.01 2.91 -47.65
C GLU A 165 -40.43 4.29 -48.16
N HIS A 166 -39.54 5.05 -48.80
CA HIS A 166 -39.80 6.42 -49.25
C HIS A 166 -39.54 6.60 -50.75
N LYS A 167 -40.30 5.89 -51.58
CA LYS A 167 -40.46 6.21 -53.00
C LYS A 167 -41.93 6.24 -53.39
N PRO A 168 -42.63 7.38 -53.20
CA PRO A 168 -43.95 7.58 -53.80
C PRO A 168 -43.82 7.79 -55.32
N ALA A 169 -44.86 7.31 -56.01
CA ALA A 169 -45.05 7.34 -57.46
C ALA A 169 -45.32 8.76 -58.01
#